data_AF-A0A4Q3TNR3-F1
#
_entry.id   AF-A0A4Q3TNR3-F1
#
_cell.length_a   1.000
_cell.length_b   1.000
_cell.length_c   1.000
_cell.angle_alpha   90.00
_cell.angle_beta   90.00
_cell.angle_gamma   90.00
#
_symmetry.space_group_name_H-M   'P 1'
#
loop_
_entity.id
_entity.type
_entity.pdbx_description
1 polymer ?
#
loop_
_entity_poly.entity_id
_entity_poly.type
_entity_poly.pdbx_seq_one_letter_code
_entity_poly.pdbx_strand_id
1 'polypeptide(L)'
;MEKARTVPDSYPLTLNSLVSGCNQKTSRDPLMSVTDDQAQSALDSLKLLHLVFESSGSRVARWEHNFSRVVGVPDQSAALLGLLMLRGPQTAGELRINTERWHKFADISSVEAFLEELQDRADDKGGPLVTKMPRAPGAREQRWAHLMCGPVDMGHAQAAGDEQAVASVGEVGHLQARIHVLENDVAQLKATVQKLYSELGLSQPGQE
;
A
#
# COMPACT_ATOMS: atom_id res chain seq x y z
N MET A 1 1.01 -2.83 12.12
CA MET A 1 0.41 -4.16 11.84
C MET A 1 1.42 -5.27 12.08
N GLU A 2 2.51 -5.37 11.30
CA GLU A 2 3.52 -6.44 11.45
C GLU A 2 4.05 -6.62 12.87
N LYS A 3 4.61 -5.56 13.46
CA LYS A 3 5.28 -5.64 14.77
C LYS A 3 4.31 -5.89 15.93
N ALA A 4 3.06 -5.45 15.81
CA ALA A 4 2.01 -5.75 16.79
C ALA A 4 1.78 -7.26 16.96
N ARG A 5 2.04 -8.05 15.91
CA ARG A 5 1.87 -9.51 15.92
C ARG A 5 3.17 -10.27 16.15
N THR A 6 4.25 -9.81 15.51
CA THR A 6 5.52 -10.54 15.49
C THR A 6 6.42 -10.21 16.68
N VAL A 7 6.30 -9.02 17.25
CA VAL A 7 7.10 -8.55 18.39
C VAL A 7 6.23 -7.69 19.32
N PRO A 8 5.22 -8.30 20.00
CA PRO A 8 4.24 -7.56 20.79
C PRO A 8 4.87 -6.75 21.92
N ASP A 9 5.97 -7.22 22.52
CA ASP A 9 6.69 -6.52 23.59
C ASP A 9 7.26 -5.15 23.17
N SER A 10 7.49 -4.96 21.87
CA SER A 10 7.99 -3.69 21.32
C SER A 10 6.87 -2.76 20.87
N TYR A 11 5.62 -3.22 20.87
CA TYR A 11 4.45 -2.46 20.42
C TYR A 11 3.72 -1.83 21.62
N PRO A 12 3.25 -0.57 21.53
CA PRO A 12 3.30 0.32 20.38
C PRO A 12 4.69 0.90 20.07
N LEU A 13 4.94 1.20 18.80
CA LEU A 13 6.28 1.53 18.29
C LEU A 13 6.64 2.99 18.55
N THR A 14 7.91 3.26 18.87
CA THR A 14 8.47 4.62 18.76
C THR A 14 8.78 4.97 17.30
N LEU A 15 9.03 6.25 16.99
CA LEU A 15 9.42 6.69 15.64
C LEU A 15 10.65 5.92 15.13
N ASN A 16 11.70 5.80 15.95
CA ASN A 16 12.93 5.08 15.58
C ASN A 16 12.67 3.60 15.26
N SER A 17 11.84 2.94 16.06
CA SER A 17 11.48 1.53 15.81
C SER A 17 10.60 1.37 14.57
N LEU A 18 9.74 2.35 14.27
CA LEU A 18 8.95 2.38 13.05
C LEU A 18 9.83 2.53 11.81
N VAL A 19 10.73 3.52 11.79
CA VAL A 19 11.67 3.76 10.68
C VAL A 19 12.57 2.55 10.45
N SER A 20 13.10 1.96 11.53
CA SER A 20 13.86 0.70 11.46
C SER A 20 13.03 -0.44 10.87
N GLY A 21 11.71 -0.44 11.11
CA GLY A 21 10.75 -1.37 10.52
C GLY A 21 10.50 -1.10 9.03
N CYS A 22 10.36 0.15 8.60
CA CYS A 22 10.19 0.51 7.19
C CYS A 22 11.41 0.10 6.35
N ASN A 23 12.62 0.30 6.88
CA ASN A 23 13.88 0.11 6.16
C ASN A 23 14.49 -1.30 6.33
N GLN A 24 13.69 -2.31 6.71
CA GLN A 24 14.19 -3.67 6.86
C GLN A 24 14.61 -4.26 5.51
N LYS A 25 15.73 -5.00 5.50
CA LYS A 25 16.22 -5.69 4.28
C LYS A 25 15.44 -6.95 3.94
N THR A 26 14.56 -7.40 4.83
CA THR A 26 13.75 -8.61 4.66
C THR A 26 12.28 -8.27 4.79
N SER A 27 11.43 -9.03 4.10
CA SER A 27 9.97 -8.83 4.11
C SER A 27 9.53 -7.44 3.65
N ARG A 28 10.37 -6.77 2.84
CA ARG A 28 10.08 -5.50 2.19
C ARG A 28 10.37 -5.65 0.70
N ASP A 29 9.40 -5.23 -0.11
CA ASP A 29 9.55 -5.15 -1.56
C ASP A 29 8.65 -4.01 -2.08
N PRO A 30 9.21 -2.90 -2.59
CA PRO A 30 10.64 -2.62 -2.72
C PRO A 30 11.33 -2.32 -1.38
N LEU A 31 12.67 -2.39 -1.35
CA LEU A 31 13.45 -1.88 -0.23
C LEU A 31 13.35 -0.35 -0.15
N MET A 32 13.12 0.17 1.04
CA MET A 32 12.95 1.61 1.28
C MET A 32 14.10 2.20 2.12
N SER A 33 14.27 3.51 2.01
CA SER A 33 15.13 4.32 2.88
C SER A 33 14.35 5.53 3.37
N VAL A 34 13.38 5.26 4.26
CA VAL A 34 12.53 6.26 4.91
C VAL A 34 13.34 6.98 5.98
N THR A 35 13.26 8.31 5.98
CA THR A 35 13.83 9.19 7.01
C THR A 35 12.84 9.43 8.15
N ASP A 36 13.31 9.89 9.31
CA ASP A 36 12.46 10.21 10.46
C ASP A 36 11.41 11.27 10.11
N ASP A 37 11.77 12.30 9.34
CA ASP A 37 10.85 13.37 8.91
C ASP A 37 9.75 12.85 7.98
N GLN A 38 10.10 11.96 7.03
CA GLN A 38 9.13 11.33 6.14
C GLN A 38 8.17 10.42 6.92
N ALA A 39 8.70 9.65 7.88
CA ALA A 39 7.88 8.79 8.73
C ALA A 39 6.93 9.61 9.61
N GLN A 40 7.40 10.73 10.18
CA GLN A 40 6.58 11.62 11.00
C GLN A 40 5.46 12.26 10.17
N SER A 41 5.77 12.80 8.98
CA SER A 41 4.78 13.37 8.07
C SER A 41 3.70 12.34 7.65
N ALA A 42 4.11 11.10 7.40
CA ALA A 42 3.19 10.00 7.12
C ALA A 42 2.31 9.66 8.34
N LEU A 43 2.88 9.62 9.55
CA LEU A 43 2.13 9.38 10.79
C LEU A 43 1.08 10.46 11.05
N ASP A 44 1.44 11.73 10.85
CA ASP A 44 0.53 12.86 11.02
C ASP A 44 -0.65 12.76 10.04
N SER A 45 -0.37 12.41 8.77
CA SER A 45 -1.40 12.17 7.76
C SER A 45 -2.31 10.99 8.13
N LEU A 46 -1.74 9.88 8.61
CA LEU A 46 -2.50 8.70 9.02
C LEU A 46 -3.32 8.93 10.30
N LYS A 47 -2.88 9.82 11.18
CA LYS A 47 -3.61 10.21 12.39
C LYS A 47 -4.91 10.94 12.04
N LEU A 48 -4.89 11.81 11.02
CA LEU A 48 -6.09 12.47 10.49
C LEU A 48 -7.13 11.48 9.94
N LEU A 49 -6.66 10.34 9.42
CA LEU A 49 -7.51 9.25 8.92
C LEU A 49 -7.91 8.24 10.02
N HIS A 50 -7.56 8.50 11.28
CA HIS A 50 -7.74 7.58 12.41
C HIS A 50 -7.12 6.19 12.21
N LEU A 51 -6.16 6.05 11.29
CA LEU A 51 -5.46 4.81 10.99
C LEU A 51 -4.35 4.52 12.00
N VAL A 52 -3.86 5.55 12.69
CA VAL A 52 -2.86 5.45 13.75
C VAL A 52 -3.27 6.35 14.92
N PHE A 53 -3.04 5.85 16.13
CA PHE A 53 -3.17 6.61 17.37
C PHE A 53 -1.81 6.83 18.03
N GLU A 54 -1.65 8.00 18.62
CA GLU A 54 -0.50 8.33 19.44
C GLU A 54 -0.85 8.07 20.91
N SER A 55 -0.10 7.18 21.54
CA SER A 55 -0.26 6.82 22.94
C SER A 55 0.31 7.93 23.82
N SER A 56 -0.56 8.56 24.61
CA SER A 56 -0.22 9.65 25.53
C SER A 56 0.10 9.07 26.90
N GLY A 57 1.37 9.03 27.31
CA GLY A 57 1.73 8.51 28.64
C GLY A 57 3.19 8.12 28.85
N SER A 58 3.97 7.94 27.79
CA SER A 58 5.43 7.76 27.89
C SER A 58 6.20 9.03 27.54
N ARG A 59 7.42 9.17 28.06
CA ARG A 59 8.34 10.28 27.73
C ARG A 59 8.66 10.39 26.22
N VAL A 60 8.45 9.30 25.48
CA VAL A 60 8.63 9.21 24.02
C VAL A 60 7.29 8.87 23.41
N ALA A 61 6.91 9.55 22.33
CA ALA A 61 5.68 9.24 21.59
C ALA A 61 5.71 7.80 21.07
N ARG A 62 4.57 7.11 21.20
CA ARG A 62 4.38 5.74 20.70
C ARG A 62 3.15 5.67 19.83
N TRP A 63 3.22 4.84 18.79
CA TRP A 63 2.25 4.79 17.72
C TRP A 63 1.62 3.42 17.60
N GLU A 64 0.30 3.40 17.62
CA GLU A 64 -0.54 2.21 17.53
C GLU A 64 -1.38 2.25 16.25
N HIS A 65 -1.47 1.15 15.51
CA HIS A 65 -2.34 1.08 14.33
C HIS A 65 -3.79 0.77 14.70
N ASN A 66 -4.72 1.28 13.90
CA ASN A 66 -6.16 1.04 13.99
C ASN A 66 -6.75 0.50 12.67
N PHE A 67 -5.88 -0.05 11.81
CA PHE A 67 -6.22 -0.48 10.45
C PHE A 67 -7.48 -1.36 10.35
N SER A 68 -7.57 -2.46 11.11
CA SER A 68 -8.71 -3.40 10.99
C SER A 68 -10.05 -2.73 11.23
N ARG A 69 -10.11 -1.77 12.17
CA ARG A 69 -11.36 -1.05 12.50
C ARG A 69 -11.71 -0.01 11.44
N VAL A 70 -10.74 0.77 10.97
CA VAL A 70 -10.98 1.79 9.94
C VAL A 70 -11.41 1.16 8.62
N VAL A 71 -10.73 0.08 8.22
CA VAL A 71 -11.03 -0.62 6.96
C VAL A 71 -12.23 -1.56 7.09
N GLY A 72 -12.65 -1.90 8.31
CA GLY A 72 -13.80 -2.76 8.57
C GLY A 72 -13.61 -4.18 8.06
N VAL A 73 -12.43 -4.76 8.31
CA VAL A 73 -12.06 -6.12 7.87
C VAL A 73 -11.63 -6.97 9.07
N PRO A 74 -11.85 -8.30 9.02
CA PRO A 74 -11.38 -9.19 10.07
C PRO A 74 -9.85 -9.22 10.11
N ASP A 75 -9.31 -9.67 11.24
CA ASP A 75 -7.87 -9.67 11.52
C ASP A 75 -7.05 -10.49 10.54
N GLN A 76 -7.62 -11.56 10.00
CA GLN A 76 -7.04 -12.43 8.98
C GLN A 76 -6.85 -11.67 7.66
N SER A 77 -7.91 -11.01 7.20
CA SER A 77 -7.89 -10.18 5.99
C SER A 77 -6.95 -8.99 6.14
N ALA A 78 -6.92 -8.36 7.32
CA ALA A 78 -5.95 -7.31 7.64
C ALA A 78 -4.50 -7.81 7.55
N ALA A 79 -4.21 -9.05 7.97
CA ALA A 79 -2.86 -9.61 7.84
C ALA A 79 -2.44 -9.79 6.37
N LEU A 80 -3.35 -10.28 5.52
CA LEU A 80 -3.11 -10.42 4.08
C LEU A 80 -2.88 -9.07 3.40
N LEU A 81 -3.74 -8.08 3.68
CA LEU A 81 -3.60 -6.70 3.17
C LEU A 81 -2.26 -6.08 3.63
N GLY A 82 -1.92 -6.25 4.91
CA GLY A 82 -0.65 -5.78 5.46
C GLY A 82 0.56 -6.36 4.74
N LEU A 83 0.51 -7.65 4.40
CA LEU A 83 1.60 -8.30 3.69
C LEU A 83 1.70 -7.85 2.22
N LEU A 84 0.55 -7.70 1.54
CA LEU A 84 0.50 -7.17 0.18
C LEU A 84 1.05 -5.73 0.13
N MET A 85 0.77 -4.90 1.13
CA MET A 85 1.32 -3.53 1.22
C MET A 85 2.84 -3.50 1.47
N LEU A 86 3.38 -4.51 2.16
CA LEU A 86 4.82 -4.56 2.48
C LEU A 86 5.67 -5.20 1.38
N ARG A 87 5.06 -6.05 0.54
CA ARG A 87 5.80 -6.91 -0.41
C ARG A 87 5.22 -6.93 -1.83
N GLY A 88 4.23 -6.09 -2.10
CA GLY A 88 3.57 -6.05 -3.39
C GLY A 88 2.78 -7.33 -3.74
N PRO A 89 2.49 -7.54 -5.04
CA PRO A 89 1.65 -8.63 -5.50
C PRO A 89 2.25 -10.02 -5.29
N GLN A 90 1.51 -10.92 -4.64
CA GLN A 90 1.96 -12.27 -4.27
C GLN A 90 0.93 -13.35 -4.61
N THR A 91 1.37 -14.59 -4.79
CA THR A 91 0.43 -15.73 -4.94
C THR A 91 -0.17 -16.11 -3.58
N ALA A 92 -1.28 -16.85 -3.58
CA ALA A 92 -1.90 -17.33 -2.33
C ALA A 92 -0.96 -18.26 -1.54
N GLY A 93 -0.12 -19.05 -2.23
CA GLY A 93 0.90 -19.89 -1.61
C GLY A 93 1.97 -19.06 -0.90
N GLU A 94 2.50 -18.02 -1.56
CA GLU A 94 3.46 -17.08 -0.98
C GLU A 94 2.86 -16.35 0.24
N LEU A 95 1.62 -15.85 0.12
CA LEU A 95 0.91 -15.17 1.20
C LEU A 95 0.74 -16.07 2.42
N ARG A 96 0.38 -17.35 2.23
CA ARG A 96 0.24 -18.31 3.32
C ARG A 96 1.55 -18.48 4.10
N ILE A 97 2.67 -18.66 3.40
CA ILE A 97 4.00 -18.84 4.02
C ILE A 97 4.43 -17.56 4.74
N ASN A 98 4.33 -16.42 4.06
CA ASN A 98 4.82 -15.15 4.58
C ASN A 98 3.96 -14.60 5.73
N THR A 99 2.67 -14.95 5.80
CA THR A 99 1.77 -14.53 6.87
C THR A 99 1.84 -15.44 8.11
N GLU A 100 2.56 -16.56 8.06
CA GLU A 100 2.53 -17.58 9.12
C GLU A 100 2.83 -17.05 10.53
N ARG A 101 3.74 -16.06 10.65
CA ARG A 101 4.06 -15.40 11.94
C ARG A 101 3.02 -14.36 12.39
N TRP A 102 2.15 -13.91 11.49
CA TRP A 102 1.08 -12.95 11.79
C TRP A 102 -0.23 -13.69 12.10
N HIS A 103 -0.56 -14.67 11.26
CA HIS A 103 -1.74 -15.52 11.37
C HIS A 103 -1.51 -16.84 10.64
N LYS A 104 -1.84 -17.96 11.30
CA LYS A 104 -1.69 -19.30 10.71
C LYS A 104 -2.97 -19.73 10.00
N PHE A 105 -2.96 -19.60 8.68
CA PHE A 105 -4.03 -20.13 7.81
C PHE A 105 -3.96 -21.66 7.72
N ALA A 106 -5.12 -22.31 7.58
CA ALA A 106 -5.21 -23.77 7.53
C ALA A 106 -4.50 -24.32 6.27
N ASP A 107 -4.90 -23.81 5.10
CA ASP A 107 -4.42 -24.21 3.79
C ASP A 107 -4.45 -23.02 2.81
N ILE A 108 -4.02 -23.26 1.56
CA ILE A 108 -4.02 -22.22 0.52
C ILE A 108 -5.44 -21.79 0.17
N SER A 109 -6.39 -22.74 0.12
CA SER A 109 -7.81 -22.48 -0.17
C SER A 109 -8.42 -21.50 0.82
N SER A 110 -8.05 -21.57 2.11
CA SER A 110 -8.51 -20.60 3.11
C SER A 110 -8.00 -19.19 2.84
N VAL A 111 -6.75 -19.04 2.35
CA VAL A 111 -6.21 -17.73 1.95
C VAL A 111 -6.94 -17.21 0.72
N GLU A 112 -7.18 -18.06 -0.27
CA GLU A 112 -7.95 -17.68 -1.47
C GLU A 112 -9.37 -17.24 -1.11
N ALA A 113 -10.06 -17.94 -0.22
CA ALA A 113 -11.41 -17.56 0.22
C ALA A 113 -11.44 -16.16 0.86
N PHE A 114 -10.47 -15.82 1.72
CA PHE A 114 -10.38 -14.46 2.30
C PHE A 114 -10.04 -13.39 1.25
N LEU A 115 -9.24 -13.73 0.22
CA LEU A 115 -8.91 -12.80 -0.86
C LEU A 115 -10.10 -12.58 -1.81
N GLU A 116 -10.86 -13.64 -2.10
CA GLU A 116 -12.09 -13.56 -2.87
C GLU A 116 -13.15 -12.72 -2.12
N GLU A 117 -13.33 -12.92 -0.81
CA GLU A 117 -14.21 -12.07 0.00
C GLU A 117 -13.78 -10.59 -0.02
N LEU A 118 -12.46 -10.32 -0.01
CA LEU A 118 -11.92 -8.96 -0.10
C LEU A 118 -12.10 -8.34 -1.50
N GLN A 119 -12.12 -9.15 -2.56
CA GLN A 119 -12.38 -8.71 -3.93
C GLN A 119 -13.88 -8.52 -4.18
N ASP A 120 -14.74 -9.37 -3.62
CA ASP A 120 -16.19 -9.31 -3.80
C ASP A 120 -16.87 -8.42 -2.73
N ARG A 121 -16.07 -7.69 -1.96
CA ARG A 121 -16.52 -6.78 -0.92
C ARG A 121 -17.41 -5.69 -1.52
N ALA A 122 -18.64 -5.61 -1.01
CA ALA A 122 -19.67 -4.72 -1.53
C ALA A 122 -19.33 -3.21 -1.44
N ASP A 123 -19.87 -2.44 -2.38
CA ASP A 123 -19.60 -1.00 -2.52
C ASP A 123 -20.07 -0.18 -1.31
N ASP A 124 -21.13 -0.61 -0.63
CA ASP A 124 -21.64 0.00 0.61
C ASP A 124 -20.63 -0.07 1.77
N LYS A 125 -19.73 -1.06 1.73
CA LYS A 125 -18.63 -1.20 2.67
C LYS A 125 -17.36 -0.47 2.20
N GLY A 126 -17.35 0.11 1.00
CA GLY A 126 -16.19 0.77 0.40
C GLY A 126 -15.50 -0.04 -0.69
N GLY A 127 -16.15 -1.10 -1.20
CA GLY A 127 -15.74 -1.81 -2.41
C GLY A 127 -14.56 -2.77 -2.23
N PRO A 128 -14.02 -3.28 -3.36
CA PRO A 128 -12.93 -4.26 -3.39
C PRO A 128 -11.64 -3.68 -2.80
N LEU A 129 -10.96 -4.47 -1.98
CA LEU A 129 -9.67 -4.08 -1.37
C LEU A 129 -8.48 -4.82 -1.97
N VAL A 130 -8.74 -5.87 -2.75
CA VAL A 130 -7.74 -6.63 -3.50
C VAL A 130 -8.26 -6.94 -4.90
N THR A 131 -7.37 -7.29 -5.80
CA THR A 131 -7.70 -7.78 -7.13
C THR A 131 -6.81 -8.95 -7.50
N LYS A 132 -7.40 -9.96 -8.12
CA LYS A 132 -6.66 -11.04 -8.77
C LYS A 132 -6.06 -10.53 -10.08
N MET A 133 -4.76 -10.68 -10.23
CA MET A 133 -4.04 -10.24 -11.43
C MET A 133 -4.12 -11.30 -12.54
N PRO A 134 -4.01 -10.89 -13.82
CA PRO A 134 -3.77 -11.83 -14.91
C PRO A 134 -2.53 -12.70 -14.62
N ARG A 135 -2.56 -13.96 -15.05
CA ARG A 135 -1.37 -14.81 -14.98
C ARG A 135 -0.24 -14.19 -15.80
N ALA A 136 0.95 -14.09 -15.21
CA ALA A 136 2.14 -13.79 -15.98
C ALA A 136 2.44 -14.94 -16.97
N PRO A 137 3.06 -14.66 -18.12
CA PRO A 137 3.50 -15.71 -19.05
C PRO A 137 4.36 -16.76 -18.34
N GLY A 138 4.00 -18.05 -18.49
CA GLY A 138 4.70 -19.16 -17.83
C GLY A 138 4.37 -19.39 -16.34
N ALA A 139 3.62 -18.49 -15.69
CA ALA A 139 3.22 -18.67 -14.31
C ALA A 139 2.04 -19.64 -14.16
N ARG A 140 2.18 -20.59 -13.23
CA ARG A 140 1.11 -21.53 -12.87
C ARG A 140 0.08 -20.94 -11.92
N GLU A 141 0.38 -19.86 -11.22
CA GLU A 141 -0.50 -19.28 -10.20
C GLU A 141 -0.73 -17.79 -10.50
N GLN A 142 -1.90 -17.29 -10.13
CA GLN A 142 -2.22 -15.87 -10.19
C GLN A 142 -1.68 -15.16 -8.95
N ARG A 143 -1.28 -13.91 -9.13
CA ARG A 143 -0.92 -13.02 -8.03
C ARG A 143 -2.12 -12.17 -7.63
N TRP A 144 -2.14 -11.77 -6.38
CA TRP A 144 -3.11 -10.85 -5.80
C TRP A 144 -2.42 -9.54 -5.48
N ALA A 145 -3.07 -8.41 -5.77
CA ALA A 145 -2.58 -7.08 -5.43
C ALA A 145 -3.62 -6.34 -4.57
N HIS A 146 -3.18 -5.47 -3.68
CA HIS A 146 -4.09 -4.63 -2.90
C HIS A 146 -4.51 -3.38 -3.69
N LEU A 147 -5.68 -2.83 -3.38
CA LEU A 147 -6.23 -1.60 -3.98
C LEU A 147 -6.18 -0.39 -3.04
N MET A 148 -5.54 -0.54 -1.86
CA MET A 148 -5.42 0.53 -0.85
C MET A 148 -4.72 1.81 -1.35
N CYS A 149 -3.92 1.72 -2.42
CA CYS A 149 -3.21 2.85 -3.02
C CYS A 149 -3.78 3.23 -4.39
N GLY A 150 -5.03 2.86 -4.67
CA GLY A 150 -5.70 3.06 -5.95
C GLY A 150 -5.61 1.85 -6.89
N PRO A 151 -6.11 1.99 -8.13
CA PRO A 151 -6.10 0.93 -9.12
C PRO A 151 -4.69 0.44 -9.43
N VAL A 152 -4.51 -0.88 -9.45
CA VAL A 152 -3.23 -1.51 -9.81
C VAL A 152 -3.12 -1.59 -11.32
N ASP A 153 -2.01 -1.09 -11.85
CA ASP A 153 -1.69 -1.24 -13.26
C ASP A 153 -1.30 -2.69 -13.56
N MET A 154 -2.24 -3.40 -14.19
CA MET A 154 -2.12 -4.82 -14.52
C MET A 154 -1.02 -5.10 -15.56
N GLY A 155 -0.53 -4.08 -16.29
CA GLY A 155 0.55 -4.23 -17.27
C GLY A 155 1.94 -4.33 -16.65
N HIS A 156 2.17 -3.67 -15.49
CA HIS A 156 3.49 -3.59 -14.87
C HIS A 156 3.90 -4.83 -14.08
N ALA A 157 2.94 -5.56 -13.50
CA ALA A 157 3.26 -6.79 -12.76
C ALA A 157 3.66 -7.98 -13.66
N GLN A 158 3.48 -7.87 -14.97
CA GLN A 158 3.97 -8.86 -15.94
C GLN A 158 5.49 -8.80 -16.11
N ALA A 159 6.12 -7.65 -15.88
CA ALA A 159 7.57 -7.45 -16.03
C ALA A 159 8.38 -7.91 -14.79
N ALA A 160 7.82 -7.77 -13.59
CA ALA A 160 8.51 -8.10 -12.33
C ALA A 160 8.84 -9.60 -12.17
N GLY A 161 8.24 -10.49 -12.98
CA GLY A 161 8.58 -11.91 -13.02
C GLY A 161 9.88 -12.23 -13.75
N ASP A 162 10.39 -11.31 -14.58
CA ASP A 162 11.58 -11.47 -15.43
C ASP A 162 12.78 -10.62 -14.97
N GLU A 163 12.60 -9.78 -13.93
CA GLU A 163 13.53 -8.68 -13.61
C GLU A 163 14.64 -9.02 -12.59
N GLN A 164 14.90 -10.30 -12.30
CA GLN A 164 16.11 -10.67 -11.55
C GLN A 164 17.41 -10.64 -12.38
N ALA A 165 17.37 -10.19 -13.65
CA ALA A 165 18.58 -10.13 -14.49
C ALA A 165 18.86 -8.79 -15.22
N VAL A 166 17.95 -7.81 -15.30
CA VAL A 166 18.22 -6.57 -16.10
C VAL A 166 17.55 -5.29 -15.58
N ALA A 167 17.50 -5.08 -14.26
CA ALA A 167 17.05 -3.80 -13.70
C ALA A 167 18.16 -2.72 -13.83
N SER A 168 17.99 -1.76 -14.73
CA SER A 168 18.56 -0.40 -14.60
C SER A 168 18.18 0.58 -15.72
N VAL A 169 17.71 0.11 -16.88
CA VAL A 169 17.39 1.02 -18.02
C VAL A 169 15.89 1.05 -18.36
N GLY A 170 15.19 -0.09 -18.26
CA GLY A 170 13.75 -0.17 -18.56
C GLY A 170 12.88 0.57 -17.55
N GLU A 171 13.21 0.46 -16.26
CA GLU A 171 12.48 1.10 -15.17
C GLU A 171 12.56 2.63 -15.23
N VAL A 172 13.73 3.18 -15.58
CA VAL A 172 13.92 4.63 -15.81
C VAL A 172 13.09 5.10 -17.01
N GLY A 173 13.06 4.34 -18.11
CA GLY A 173 12.25 4.66 -19.27
C GLY A 173 10.74 4.64 -18.97
N HIS A 174 10.29 3.66 -18.20
CA HIS A 174 8.89 3.59 -17.78
C HIS A 174 8.51 4.76 -16.84
N LEU A 175 9.36 5.08 -15.86
CA LEU A 175 9.15 6.24 -14.98
C LEU A 175 9.12 7.55 -15.77
N GLN A 176 10.01 7.73 -16.76
CA GLN A 176 10.01 8.90 -17.64
C GLN A 176 8.74 9.00 -18.48
N ALA A 177 8.26 7.88 -19.04
CA ALA A 177 7.00 7.86 -19.79
C ALA A 177 5.81 8.25 -18.91
N ARG A 178 5.76 7.73 -17.68
CA ARG A 178 4.70 8.05 -16.71
C ARG A 178 4.76 9.51 -16.25
N ILE A 179 5.95 10.06 -16.03
CA ILE A 179 6.14 11.48 -15.72
C ILE A 179 5.59 12.33 -16.87
N HIS A 180 5.93 12.01 -18.12
CA HIS A 180 5.48 12.77 -19.27
C HIS A 180 3.94 12.74 -19.44
N VAL A 181 3.30 11.61 -19.19
CA VAL A 181 1.82 11.51 -19.20
C VAL A 181 1.22 12.38 -18.09
N LEU A 182 1.76 12.30 -16.88
CA LEU A 182 1.28 13.11 -15.75
C LEU A 182 1.48 14.61 -15.96
N GLU A 183 2.60 15.02 -16.56
CA GLU A 183 2.86 16.42 -16.91
C GLU A 183 1.84 16.96 -17.92
N ASN A 184 1.48 16.15 -18.92
CA ASN A 184 0.43 16.49 -19.88
C ASN A 184 -0.94 16.58 -19.21
N ASP A 185 -1.29 15.62 -18.36
CA ASP A 185 -2.57 15.63 -17.66
C ASP A 185 -2.69 16.85 -16.73
N VAL A 186 -1.61 17.20 -16.02
CA VAL A 186 -1.55 18.40 -15.17
C VAL A 186 -1.68 19.66 -16.01
N ALA A 187 -1.04 19.74 -17.18
CA ALA A 187 -1.18 20.88 -18.09
C ALA A 187 -2.63 21.03 -18.58
N GLN A 188 -3.27 19.92 -18.96
CA GLN A 188 -4.66 19.92 -19.42
C GLN A 188 -5.64 20.29 -18.29
N LEU A 189 -5.40 19.78 -17.08
CA LEU A 189 -6.23 20.11 -15.90
C LEU A 189 -6.09 21.60 -15.55
N LYS A 190 -4.87 22.14 -15.56
CA LYS A 190 -4.62 23.57 -15.34
C LYS A 190 -5.33 24.44 -16.37
N ALA A 191 -5.29 24.07 -17.65
CA ALA A 191 -5.99 24.80 -18.71
C ALA A 191 -7.52 24.76 -18.52
N THR A 192 -8.06 23.60 -18.16
CA THR A 192 -9.51 23.43 -17.90
C THR A 192 -9.94 24.27 -16.70
N VAL A 193 -9.16 24.23 -15.62
CA VAL A 193 -9.39 25.01 -14.41
C VAL A 193 -9.33 26.51 -14.70
N GLN A 194 -8.34 26.97 -15.48
CA GLN A 194 -8.24 28.38 -15.88
C GLN A 194 -9.44 28.82 -16.73
N LYS A 195 -9.90 27.97 -17.65
CA LYS A 195 -11.10 28.23 -18.45
C LYS A 195 -12.34 28.36 -17.56
N LEU A 196 -12.55 27.45 -16.61
CA LEU A 196 -13.66 27.51 -15.66
C LEU A 196 -13.60 28.77 -14.78
N TYR A 197 -12.42 29.14 -14.28
CA TYR A 197 -12.23 30.39 -13.52
C TYR A 197 -12.62 31.62 -14.37
N SER A 198 -12.23 31.64 -15.66
CA SER A 198 -12.59 32.74 -16.56
C SER A 198 -14.09 32.82 -16.87
N GLU A 199 -14.76 31.68 -17.05
CA GLU A 199 -16.21 31.62 -17.32
C GLU A 199 -17.05 31.98 -16.09
N LEU A 200 -16.54 31.70 -14.88
CA LEU A 200 -17.21 31.98 -13.61
C LEU A 200 -16.86 33.36 -13.02
N GLY A 201 -15.95 34.11 -13.63
CA GLY A 201 -15.50 35.42 -13.12
C GLY A 201 -14.77 35.34 -11.78
N LEU A 202 -14.15 34.20 -11.49
CA LEU A 202 -13.47 33.90 -10.24
C LEU A 202 -11.95 34.00 -10.41
N SER A 203 -11.25 34.63 -9.46
CA SER A 203 -9.79 34.69 -9.43
C SER A 203 -9.20 33.37 -8.93
N GLN A 204 -8.05 32.96 -9.48
CA GLN A 204 -7.34 31.75 -9.04
C GLN A 204 -6.95 31.84 -7.55
N PRO A 205 -7.15 30.77 -6.76
CA PRO A 205 -6.66 30.73 -5.38
C PRO A 205 -5.12 30.79 -5.39
N GLY A 206 -4.55 31.86 -4.83
CA GLY A 206 -3.11 32.07 -4.73
C GLY A 206 -2.54 33.26 -5.52
N GLN A 207 -3.37 34.10 -6.13
CA GLN A 207 -2.99 35.44 -6.57
C GLN A 207 -3.72 36.51 -5.73
N GLU A 208 -3.15 36.82 -4.57
CA GLU A 208 -3.14 38.18 -4.00
C GLU A 208 -1.69 38.67 -3.98
#